data_AF-A0A968B0F7-F1
#
_entry.id   AF-A0A968B0F7-F1
#
_cell.length_a   1.000
_cell.length_b   1.000
_cell.length_c   1.000
_cell.angle_alpha   90.00
_cell.angle_beta   90.00
_cell.angle_gamma   90.00
#
_symmetry.space_group_name_H-M   'P 1'
#
loop_
_entity.id
_entity.type
_entity.pdbx_description
1 polymer ?
#
loop_
_entity_poly.entity_id
_entity_poly.type
_entity_poly.pdbx_seq_one_letter_code
_entity_poly.pdbx_strand_id
1 'polypeptide(L)' 'GSAIGLILLFLWTWSLFYHLCNGIRHLFWDAGYGFELNSVYKSGWAVLIASVILTIGCWIAAF' A
#
# COMPACT_ATOMS: atom_id res chain seq x y z
N GLY A 1 8.96 3.79 23.34
CA GLY A 1 8.53 4.96 22.55
C GLY A 1 7.21 5.50 23.07
N SER A 2 6.84 6.74 22.75
CA SER A 2 5.51 7.30 23.06
C SER A 2 4.41 6.54 22.32
N ALA A 3 3.31 6.23 23.00
CA ALA A 3 2.17 5.54 22.40
C ALA A 3 1.58 6.32 21.21
N ILE A 4 1.46 7.64 21.34
CA ILE A 4 1.01 8.52 20.25
C ILE A 4 1.98 8.47 19.07
N GLY A 5 3.29 8.51 19.35
CA GLY A 5 4.33 8.43 18.33
C GLY A 5 4.27 7.12 17.53
N LEU A 6 4.00 5.99 18.21
CA LEU A 6 3.87 4.69 17.56
C LEU A 6 2.62 4.60 16.67
N ILE A 7 1.48 5.14 17.12
CA ILE A 7 0.26 5.17 16.30
C ILE A 7 0.47 6.03 15.05
N LEU A 8 1.08 7.21 15.19
CA LEU A 8 1.39 8.08 14.05
C LEU A 8 2.36 7.40 13.08
N LEU A 9 3.40 6.76 13.60
CA LEU A 9 4.36 6.02 12.78
C LEU A 9 3.69 4.87 12.03
N PHE A 10 2.77 4.13 12.67
CA PHE A 10 2.04 3.04 12.03
C PHE A 10 1.22 3.54 10.83
N LEU A 11 0.43 4.60 11.04
CA LEU A 11 -0.38 5.20 9.99
C LEU A 11 0.47 5.80 8.86
N TRP A 12 1.63 6.38 9.19
CA TRP A 12 2.61 6.85 8.23
C TRP A 12 3.19 5.70 7.40
N THR A 13 3.60 4.60 8.03
CA THR A 13 4.11 3.43 7.32
C THR A 13 3.08 2.83 6.37
N TRP A 14 1.81 2.76 6.80
CA TRP A 14 0.74 2.29 5.92
C TRP A 14 0.51 3.25 4.74
N SER A 15 0.49 4.57 4.99
CA SER A 15 0.33 5.58 3.96
C SER A 15 1.46 5.50 2.90
N LEU A 16 2.70 5.27 3.34
CA LEU A 16 3.86 5.08 2.46
C LEU A 16 3.73 3.81 1.60
N PHE A 17 3.39 2.67 2.19
CA PHE A 17 3.22 1.43 1.43
C PHE A 17 2.02 1.48 0.48
N TYR A 18 0.91 2.10 0.89
CA TYR A 18 -0.22 2.33 0.02
C TYR A 18 0.17 3.21 -1.18
N HIS A 19 0.87 4.31 -0.94
CA HIS A 19 1.36 5.19 -2.01
C HIS A 19 2.31 4.45 -2.96
N LEU A 20 3.25 3.65 -2.42
CA LEU A 20 4.16 2.84 -3.22
C LEU A 20 3.41 1.82 -4.11
N CYS A 21 2.53 1.03 -3.52
CA CYS A 21 1.75 0.03 -4.27
C CYS A 21 0.85 0.69 -5.31
N ASN A 22 0.20 1.81 -4.97
CA ASN A 22 -0.61 2.55 -5.94
C ASN A 22 0.27 3.20 -7.03
N GLY A 23 1.47 3.65 -6.70
CA GLY A 23 2.46 4.14 -7.66
C GLY A 23 2.85 3.06 -8.67
N ILE A 24 3.10 1.82 -8.22
CA ILE A 24 3.31 0.68 -9.12
C ILE A 24 2.09 0.46 -10.03
N ARG A 25 0.87 0.53 -9.49
CA ARG A 25 -0.37 0.45 -10.29
C ARG A 25 -0.43 1.56 -11.34
N HIS A 26 -0.04 2.79 -11.00
CA HIS A 26 0.05 3.90 -11.94
C HIS A 26 1.06 3.63 -13.05
N LEU A 27 2.23 3.07 -12.76
CA LEU A 27 3.20 2.71 -13.80
C LEU A 27 2.63 1.68 -14.79
N PHE A 28 1.79 0.74 -14.35
CA PHE A 28 1.06 -0.15 -15.26
C PHE A 28 0.07 0.61 -16.15
N TRP A 29 -0.63 1.60 -15.60
CA TRP A 29 -1.51 2.47 -16.38
C TRP A 29 -0.72 3.29 -17.41
N ASP A 30 0.42 3.86 -17.03
CA ASP A 30 1.30 4.60 -17.94
C ASP A 30 1.84 3.71 -19.07
N ALA A 31 2.05 2.43 -18.79
CA ALA A 31 2.44 1.42 -19.78
C ALA A 31 1.27 0.89 -20.63
N GLY A 32 0.04 1.39 -20.43
CA GLY A 32 -1.12 1.05 -21.25
C GLY A 32 -1.98 -0.11 -20.73
N TYR A 33 -1.74 -0.60 -19.51
CA TYR A 33 -2.43 -1.77 -18.95
C TYR A 33 -3.55 -1.39 -17.97
N GLY A 34 -4.53 -2.29 -17.80
CA GLY A 34 -5.43 -2.26 -16.64
C GLY A 34 -6.58 -1.24 -16.69
N PHE A 35 -6.94 -0.74 -17.88
CA PHE A 35 -8.02 0.24 -18.06
C PHE A 35 -9.43 -0.35 -18.07
N GLU A 36 -9.57 -1.66 -18.23
CA GLU A 36 -10.87 -2.33 -18.08
C GLU A 36 -11.38 -2.20 -16.65
N LEU A 37 -12.68 -1.90 -16.48
CA LEU A 37 -13.29 -1.61 -15.17
C LEU A 37 -13.04 -2.73 -14.14
N ASN A 38 -13.15 -3.98 -14.59
CA ASN A 38 -12.85 -5.16 -13.77
C ASN A 38 -11.38 -5.20 -13.33
N SER A 39 -10.45 -4.78 -14.18
CA SER A 39 -9.02 -4.72 -13.87
C SER A 39 -8.71 -3.58 -12.89
N VAL A 40 -9.36 -2.43 -13.04
CA VAL A 40 -9.25 -1.30 -12.10
C VAL A 40 -9.68 -1.71 -10.70
N TYR A 41 -10.82 -2.40 -10.53
CA TYR A 41 -11.27 -2.88 -9.23
C TYR A 41 -10.33 -3.93 -8.63
N LYS A 42 -9.93 -4.94 -9.42
CA LYS A 42 -9.01 -5.98 -8.97
C LYS A 42 -7.67 -5.40 -8.51
N SER A 43 -7.08 -4.53 -9.32
CA SER A 43 -5.81 -3.87 -8.99
C SER A 43 -5.94 -2.92 -7.79
N GLY A 44 -7.07 -2.24 -7.63
CA GLY A 44 -7.35 -1.41 -6.44
C GLY A 44 -7.38 -2.23 -5.14
N TRP A 45 -8.09 -3.36 -5.13
CA TRP A 45 -8.09 -4.29 -3.99
C TRP A 45 -6.71 -4.90 -3.74
N ALA A 46 -5.96 -5.24 -4.80
CA ALA A 46 -4.60 -5.73 -4.68
C ALA A 46 -3.66 -4.72 -4.00
N VAL A 47 -3.74 -3.43 -4.39
CA VAL A 47 -2.98 -2.34 -3.75
C VAL A 47 -3.30 -2.23 -2.26
N LEU A 48 -4.59 -2.24 -1.90
CA LEU A 48 -5.03 -2.16 -0.50
C LEU A 48 -4.46 -3.33 0.32
N ILE A 49 -4.69 -4.57 -0.12
CA ILE A 49 -4.26 -5.77 0.60
C ILE A 49 -2.73 -5.83 0.71
N ALA A 50 -2.01 -5.57 -0.39
CA ALA A 50 -0.55 -5.56 -0.39
C ALA A 50 0.01 -4.51 0.57
N SER A 51 -0.55 -3.30 0.61
CA SER A 51 -0.10 -2.24 1.52
C SER A 51 -0.25 -2.64 3.00
N VAL A 52 -1.34 -3.34 3.35
CA VAL A 52 -1.57 -3.84 4.72
C VAL A 52 -0.59 -4.95 5.07
N ILE A 53 -0.37 -5.91 4.17
CA ILE A 53 0.59 -7.01 4.36
C ILE A 53 2.00 -6.45 4.57
N LEU A 54 2.43 -5.50 3.74
CA LEU A 54 3.75 -4.86 3.87
C LEU A 54 3.88 -4.09 5.19
N THR A 55 2.83 -3.37 5.60
CA THR A 55 2.83 -2.65 6.88
C THR A 55 2.98 -3.62 8.05
N ILE A 56 2.16 -4.67 8.10
CA ILE A 56 2.22 -5.67 9.17
C ILE A 56 3.58 -6.39 9.17
N GLY A 57 4.06 -6.83 7.99
CA GLY A 57 5.36 -7.49 7.87
C GLY A 57 6.53 -6.61 8.30
N CYS A 58 6.51 -5.32 7.96
CA CYS A 58 7.50 -4.35 8.39
C CYS A 58 7.51 -4.19 9.92
N TRP A 59 6.33 -4.12 10.55
CA TRP A 59 6.22 -4.02 12.00
C TRP A 59 6.64 -5.32 12.70
N ILE A 60 6.30 -6.50 12.16
CA ILE A 60 6.81 -7.78 12.68
C ILE A 60 8.34 -7.87 12.60
N ALA A 61 8.96 -7.32 11.55
CA ALA A 61 10.42 -7.34 11.41
C ALA A 61 11.13 -6.29 12.29
N ALA A 62 10.44 -5.23 12.69
CA ALA A 62 11.00 -4.13 13.46
C ALA A 62 10.94 -4.34 14.99
N PHE A 63 10.12 -5.28 15.46
CA PHE A 63 9.86 -5.57 16.88
C PHE A 63 10.12 -7.03 17.20
#